data_AF-A0A1J3E9W6-F1
#
_entry.id   AF-A0A1J3E9W6-F1
#
_cell.length_a   1.000
_cell.length_b   1.000
_cell.length_c   1.000
_cell.angle_alpha   90.00
_cell.angle_beta   90.00
_cell.angle_gamma   90.00
#
_symmetry.space_group_name_H-M   'P 1'
#
loop_
_entity.id
_entity.type
_entity.pdbx_description
1 polymer ?
#
loop_
_entity_poly.entity_id
_entity_poly.type
_entity_poly.pdbx_seq_one_letter_code
_entity_poly.pdbx_strand_id
1 'polypeptide(L)'
;SELFNRIIAQGHYSERAAAGVIRSILNVVQICHFMGVMHRDLKPENFLLASKDENAMLKATDFGLSVFIEEGKVYRDIVGSAYYVAPEVLRRSYGKEIDIWSAGIILYILLC
;
A
#
# COMPACT_ATOMS: atom_id res chain seq x y z
N SER A 1 4.94 12.45 -9.10
CA SER A 1 3.46 12.42 -9.22
C SER A 1 2.94 11.22 -8.47
N GLU A 2 1.69 11.22 -8.04
CA GLU A 2 1.07 10.06 -7.39
C GLU A 2 0.92 8.89 -8.38
N LEU A 3 1.01 7.66 -7.87
CA LEU A 3 0.77 6.44 -8.63
C LEU A 3 -0.66 6.44 -9.19
N PHE A 4 -1.63 6.92 -8.41
CA PHE A 4 -3.03 7.08 -8.83
C PHE A 4 -3.18 7.79 -10.18
N ASN A 5 -2.44 8.89 -10.37
CA ASN A 5 -2.48 9.64 -11.63
C ASN A 5 -1.94 8.82 -12.82
N ARG A 6 -0.93 7.97 -12.59
CA ARG A 6 -0.40 7.07 -13.62
C ARG A 6 -1.41 5.98 -13.96
N ILE A 7 -2.11 5.44 -12.95
CA ILE A 7 -3.16 4.44 -13.14
C ILE A 7 -4.27 4.99 -14.04
N ILE A 8 -4.79 6.18 -13.72
CA ILE A 8 -5.83 6.84 -14.51
C ILE A 8 -5.36 7.11 -15.95
N ALA A 9 -4.13 7.62 -16.13
CA ALA A 9 -3.63 7.99 -17.44
C ALA A 9 -3.40 6.79 -18.37
N GLN A 10 -3.02 5.63 -17.81
CA GLN A 10 -2.69 4.44 -18.58
C GLN A 10 -3.93 3.56 -18.89
N GLY A 11 -5.00 3.69 -18.10
CA GLY A 11 -6.27 3.01 -18.31
C GLY A 11 -6.22 1.54 -17.89
N HIS A 12 -5.63 0.67 -18.72
CA HIS A 12 -5.48 -0.76 -18.43
C HIS A 12 -4.00 -1.14 -18.33
N TYR A 13 -3.63 -1.82 -17.24
CA TYR A 13 -2.30 -2.43 -17.14
C TYR A 13 -2.33 -3.87 -17.65
N SER A 14 -1.33 -4.23 -18.46
CA SER A 14 -1.03 -5.65 -18.64
C SER A 14 -0.58 -6.27 -17.32
N GLU A 15 -0.79 -7.57 -17.14
CA GLU A 15 -0.30 -8.30 -15.96
C GLU A 15 1.20 -8.07 -15.73
N ARG A 16 2.00 -7.98 -16.80
CA ARG A 16 3.43 -7.69 -16.70
C ARG A 16 3.72 -6.31 -16.11
N ALA A 17 2.96 -5.30 -16.52
CA ALA A 17 3.11 -3.94 -16.00
C ALA A 17 2.63 -3.88 -14.53
N ALA A 18 1.47 -4.46 -14.23
CA ALA A 18 0.93 -4.56 -12.87
C ALA A 18 1.92 -5.29 -11.93
N ALA A 19 2.53 -6.38 -12.39
CA ALA A 19 3.55 -7.13 -11.66
C ALA A 19 4.78 -6.27 -11.28
N GLY A 20 5.18 -5.33 -12.13
CA GLY A 20 6.27 -4.40 -11.84
C GLY A 20 5.91 -3.41 -10.73
N VAL A 21 4.70 -2.85 -10.79
CA VAL A 21 4.19 -1.91 -9.78
C VAL A 21 4.00 -2.61 -8.44
N ILE A 22 3.31 -3.74 -8.40
CA ILE A 22 3.03 -4.45 -7.15
C ILE A 22 4.29 -4.98 -6.48
N ARG A 23 5.30 -5.41 -7.25
CA ARG A 23 6.62 -5.77 -6.69
C ARG A 23 7.26 -4.60 -5.96
N SER A 24 7.14 -3.40 -6.51
CA SER A 24 7.70 -2.19 -5.89
C SER A 24 6.94 -1.83 -4.60
N ILE A 25 5.61 -1.95 -4.61
CA ILE A 25 4.76 -1.78 -3.42
C ILE A 25 5.13 -2.78 -2.33
N LEU A 26 5.22 -4.07 -2.67
CA LEU A 26 5.56 -5.13 -1.73
C LEU A 26 6.98 -4.97 -1.16
N ASN A 27 7.93 -4.49 -1.95
CA ASN A 27 9.26 -4.14 -1.44
C ASN A 27 9.18 -3.02 -0.39
N VAL A 28 8.34 -2.00 -0.60
CA VAL A 28 8.12 -0.95 0.40
C VAL A 28 7.50 -1.53 1.67
N VAL A 29 6.46 -2.36 1.55
CA VAL A 29 5.81 -3.03 2.70
C VAL A 29 6.82 -3.87 3.48
N GLN A 30 7.63 -4.67 2.77
CA GLN A 30 8.67 -5.49 3.38
C GLN A 30 9.67 -4.63 4.17
N ILE A 31 10.14 -3.53 3.61
CA ILE A 31 11.08 -2.62 4.28
C ILE A 31 10.44 -2.00 5.51
N CYS A 32 9.20 -1.49 5.41
CA CYS A 32 8.47 -0.93 6.55
C CYS A 32 8.34 -1.97 7.67
N HIS A 33 7.87 -3.17 7.36
CA HIS A 33 7.69 -4.24 8.35
C HIS A 33 9.01 -4.70 8.96
N PHE A 34 10.08 -4.77 8.16
CA PHE A 34 11.43 -5.09 8.65
C PHE A 34 11.95 -4.01 9.60
N MET A 35 11.66 -2.73 9.34
CA MET A 35 11.97 -1.62 10.23
C MET A 35 11.00 -1.48 11.41
N GLY A 36 10.07 -2.43 11.59
CA GLY A 36 9.10 -2.42 12.68
C GLY A 36 8.03 -1.34 12.51
N VAL A 37 7.66 -0.96 11.29
CA VAL A 37 6.62 0.05 11.00
C VAL A 37 5.48 -0.60 10.21
N MET A 38 4.25 -0.36 10.66
CA MET A 38 3.01 -0.69 9.94
C MET A 38 2.43 0.58 9.34
N HIS A 39 2.12 0.60 8.04
CA HIS A 39 1.70 1.83 7.37
C HIS A 39 0.25 2.19 7.69
N ARG A 40 -0.66 1.21 7.64
CA ARG A 40 -2.11 1.31 7.95
C ARG A 40 -2.98 2.15 7.02
N ASP A 41 -2.43 2.72 5.95
CA ASP A 41 -3.20 3.49 4.94
C ASP A 41 -2.57 3.40 3.54
N LEU A 42 -2.24 2.18 3.11
CA LEU A 42 -1.72 1.99 1.76
C LEU A 42 -2.83 2.15 0.72
N LYS A 43 -2.60 3.07 -0.21
CA LYS A 43 -3.47 3.37 -1.36
C LYS A 43 -2.63 4.02 -2.47
N PRO A 44 -3.06 4.01 -3.74
CA PRO A 44 -2.29 4.57 -4.85
C PRO A 44 -1.90 6.05 -4.67
N GLU A 45 -2.71 6.83 -3.96
CA GLU A 45 -2.46 8.24 -3.64
C GLU A 45 -1.25 8.40 -2.70
N ASN A 46 -1.03 7.42 -1.82
CA ASN A 46 0.09 7.40 -0.87
C ASN A 46 1.38 6.80 -1.47
N PHE A 47 1.42 6.59 -2.79
CA PHE A 47 2.64 6.24 -3.50
C PHE A 47 3.02 7.33 -4.50
N LEU A 48 4.25 7.83 -4.39
CA LEU A 48 4.81 8.84 -5.26
C LEU A 48 5.90 8.25 -6.16
N LEU A 49 5.91 8.66 -7.42
CA LEU A 49 7.02 8.43 -8.33
C LEU A 49 8.06 9.55 -8.17
N ALA A 50 9.32 9.16 -7.97
CA ALA A 50 10.44 10.07 -7.75
C ALA A 50 10.74 11.00 -8.93
N SER A 51 10.33 10.60 -10.15
CA SER A 51 10.42 11.40 -11.36
C SER A 51 9.25 11.07 -12.30
N LYS A 52 9.23 11.69 -13.49
CA LYS A 52 8.26 11.38 -14.57
C LYS A 52 8.73 10.25 -15.48
N ASP A 53 9.92 9.70 -15.24
CA ASP A 53 10.49 8.67 -16.09
C ASP A 53 9.72 7.35 -15.94
N GLU A 54 9.70 6.54 -17.00
CA GLU A 54 8.96 5.28 -17.01
C GLU A 54 9.37 4.34 -15.86
N ASN A 55 10.67 4.36 -15.54
CA ASN A 55 11.34 3.57 -14.50
C ASN A 55 11.52 4.33 -13.17
N ALA A 56 10.75 5.40 -12.95
CA ALA A 56 10.84 6.18 -11.71
C ALA A 56 10.62 5.31 -10.47
N MET A 57 11.46 5.51 -9.45
CA MET A 57 11.35 4.83 -8.17
C MET A 57 10.02 5.18 -7.48
N LEU A 58 9.31 4.15 -7.02
CA LEU A 58 8.11 4.29 -6.21
C LEU A 58 8.48 4.51 -4.74
N LYS A 59 7.84 5.47 -4.07
CA LYS A 59 8.05 5.81 -2.66
C LYS A 59 6.71 5.86 -1.94
N ALA A 60 6.60 5.23 -0.78
CA ALA A 60 5.46 5.48 0.10
C ALA A 60 5.58 6.85 0.77
N THR A 61 4.43 7.45 1.03
CA THR A 61 4.27 8.71 1.77
C THR A 61 3.11 8.58 2.75
N ASP A 62 2.93 9.60 3.59
CA ASP A 62 1.84 9.71 4.55
C ASP A 62 1.80 8.59 5.61
N PHE A 63 2.77 8.67 6.51
CA PHE A 63 2.87 7.82 7.69
C PHE A 63 2.04 8.37 8.87
N GLY A 64 1.09 9.28 8.63
CA GLY A 64 0.31 9.93 9.69
C GLY A 64 -0.56 8.95 10.50
N LEU A 65 -0.94 7.83 9.89
CA LEU A 65 -1.65 6.73 10.55
C LEU A 65 -0.73 5.58 10.96
N SER A 66 0.57 5.65 10.70
CA SER A 66 1.47 4.52 10.96
C SER A 66 1.76 4.30 12.44
N VAL A 67 2.14 3.08 12.78
CA VAL A 67 2.54 2.68 14.14
C VAL A 67 3.78 1.82 14.11
N PHE A 68 4.52 1.82 15.21
CA PHE A 68 5.54 0.80 15.43
C PHE A 68 4.88 -0.55 15.72
N ILE A 69 5.41 -1.59 15.08
CA ILE A 69 5.00 -2.97 15.26
C ILE A 69 5.54 -3.44 16.61
N GLU A 70 4.65 -3.84 17.49
CA GLU A 70 4.97 -4.47 18.77
C GLU A 70 4.62 -5.95 18.68
N GLU A 71 5.59 -6.82 18.96
CA GLU A 71 5.41 -8.27 18.86
C GLU A 71 4.28 -8.76 19.79
N GLY A 72 3.34 -9.53 19.25
CA GLY A 72 2.17 -10.02 19.98
C GLY A 72 1.06 -8.99 20.23
N LYS A 73 1.24 -7.72 19.83
CA LYS A 73 0.20 -6.70 19.96
C LYS A 73 -0.89 -6.88 18.91
N VAL A 74 -2.13 -6.83 19.39
CA VAL A 74 -3.33 -6.73 18.54
C VAL A 74 -3.82 -5.29 18.56
N TYR A 75 -3.89 -4.67 17.38
CA TYR A 75 -4.34 -3.29 17.23
C TYR A 75 -5.87 -3.24 17.09
N ARG A 76 -6.46 -2.14 17.61
CA ARG A 76 -7.92 -1.97 17.74
C ARG A 76 -8.48 -0.70 17.10
N ASP A 77 -7.61 0.19 16.64
CA ASP A 77 -8.03 1.44 15.98
C ASP A 77 -8.68 1.12 14.64
N ILE A 78 -9.77 1.81 14.30
CA ILE A 78 -10.33 1.80 12.95
C ILE A 78 -9.61 2.88 12.16
N VAL A 79 -8.75 2.46 11.22
CA VAL A 79 -7.89 3.33 10.42
C VAL A 79 -7.84 2.85 8.98
N GLY A 80 -7.29 3.68 8.10
CA GLY A 80 -7.17 3.39 6.68
C GLY A 80 -8.36 3.86 5.86
N SER A 81 -8.15 3.96 4.56
CA SER A 81 -9.13 4.46 3.60
C SER A 81 -10.13 3.37 3.20
N ALA A 82 -11.42 3.72 3.12
CA ALA A 82 -12.55 2.78 3.05
C ALA A 82 -12.45 1.69 1.96
N TYR A 83 -11.87 2.00 0.79
CA TYR A 83 -11.73 1.01 -0.30
C TYR A 83 -10.57 0.03 -0.09
N TYR A 84 -9.59 0.38 0.75
CA TYR A 84 -8.33 -0.37 0.91
C TYR A 84 -8.20 -1.04 2.28
N VAL A 85 -9.10 -0.73 3.21
CA VAL A 85 -9.06 -1.21 4.59
C VAL A 85 -9.32 -2.72 4.67
N ALA A 86 -8.49 -3.42 5.44
CA ALA A 86 -8.67 -4.84 5.69
C ALA A 86 -9.87 -5.10 6.62
N PRO A 87 -10.65 -6.16 6.41
CA PRO A 87 -11.87 -6.40 7.18
C PRO A 87 -11.59 -6.67 8.67
N GLU A 88 -10.42 -7.18 9.03
CA GLU A 88 -9.95 -7.34 10.41
C GLU A 88 -9.70 -6.00 11.14
N VAL A 89 -9.44 -4.91 10.41
CA VAL A 89 -9.40 -3.55 10.99
C VAL A 89 -10.79 -3.13 11.49
N LEU A 90 -11.83 -3.43 10.71
CA LEU A 90 -13.22 -3.17 11.10
C LEU A 90 -13.65 -4.03 12.30
N ARG A 91 -13.07 -5.24 12.42
CA ARG A 91 -13.22 -6.11 13.60
C ARG A 91 -12.33 -5.71 14.78
N ARG A 92 -11.51 -4.66 14.63
CA ARG A 92 -10.59 -4.15 15.66
C ARG A 92 -9.66 -5.22 16.21
N SER A 93 -9.20 -6.13 15.35
CA SER A 93 -8.31 -7.22 15.74
C SER A 93 -7.37 -7.55 14.59
N TYR A 94 -6.28 -6.80 14.49
CA TYR A 94 -5.35 -6.92 13.38
C TYR A 94 -3.88 -6.78 13.78
N GLY A 95 -3.02 -7.27 12.89
CA GLY A 95 -1.56 -7.10 12.90
C GLY A 95 -1.08 -6.41 11.63
N LYS A 96 0.21 -6.57 11.31
CA LYS A 96 0.85 -5.91 10.16
C LYS A 96 0.34 -6.40 8.80
N GLU A 97 -0.35 -7.54 8.78
CA GLU A 97 -0.90 -8.20 7.60
C GLU A 97 -1.90 -7.31 6.85
N ILE A 98 -2.47 -6.29 7.50
CA ILE A 98 -3.39 -5.34 6.87
C ILE A 98 -2.76 -4.56 5.72
N ASP A 99 -1.45 -4.31 5.77
CA ASP A 99 -0.73 -3.64 4.68
C ASP A 99 -0.67 -4.55 3.43
N ILE A 100 -0.64 -5.87 3.63
CA ILE A 100 -0.68 -6.86 2.54
C ILE A 100 -2.07 -6.90 1.89
N TRP A 101 -3.13 -6.81 2.70
CA TRP A 101 -4.50 -6.69 2.18
C TRP A 101 -4.64 -5.47 1.28
N SER A 102 -4.23 -4.29 1.77
CA SER A 102 -4.31 -3.04 1.01
C SER A 102 -3.50 -3.12 -0.30
N ALA A 103 -2.29 -3.72 -0.26
CA ALA A 103 -1.51 -3.98 -1.48
C ALA A 103 -2.25 -4.90 -2.48
N GLY A 104 -2.99 -5.90 -1.99
CA GLY A 104 -3.85 -6.75 -2.81
C GLY A 104 -4.99 -5.99 -3.49
N ILE A 105 -5.63 -5.04 -2.78
CA ILE A 105 -6.65 -4.17 -3.38
C ILE A 105 -6.04 -3.29 -4.48
N ILE A 106 -4.83 -2.74 -4.26
CA ILE A 106 -4.14 -1.97 -5.29
C ILE A 106 -3.85 -2.85 -6.53
N LEU A 107 -3.40 -4.09 -6.33
CA LEU A 107 -3.20 -5.02 -7.45
C LEU A 107 -4.50 -5.30 -8.21
N TYR A 108 -5.61 -5.51 -7.51
CA TYR A 108 -6.91 -5.71 -8.13
C TYR A 108 -7.30 -4.51 -9.00
N ILE A 109 -7.10 -3.28 -8.51
CA ILE A 109 -7.38 -2.05 -9.26
C ILE A 109 -6.48 -1.92 -10.48
N LEU A 110 -5.21 -2.36 -10.41
CA LEU A 110 -4.32 -2.33 -11.58
C LEU A 110 -4.77 -3.28 -12.69
N LEU A 111 -5.43 -4.39 -12.35
CA LEU A 111 -5.83 -5.43 -13.30
C LEU A 111 -7.25 -5.25 -13.87
N CYS A 112 -8.04 -4.33 -13.31
CA CYS A 112 -9.40 -4.02 -13.74
C CYS A 112 -9.44 -2.71 -14.55
#